data_AF-A0A1X7LCE3-F1
#
_entry.id   AF-A0A1X7LCE3-F1
#
_cell.length_a   1.000
_cell.length_b   1.000
_cell.length_c   1.000
_cell.angle_alpha   90.00
_cell.angle_beta   90.00
_cell.angle_gamma   90.00
#
_symmetry.space_group_name_H-M   'P 1'
#
loop_
_entity.id
_entity.type
_entity.pdbx_description
1 polymer ?
#
loop_
_entity_poly.entity_id
_entity_poly.type
_entity_poly.pdbx_seq_one_letter_code
_entity_poly.pdbx_strand_id
1 'polypeptide(L)'
;MKIRLIALIIIGFLFILGERYYFGSSAHDRKFTNIELAEGHGFKIAPEHLTAVQTDSLEAIQANASKIEIVGSGYTGYDFYMWHKPTEKGELYIKAFELTTNERLSSEELTERTMHSIVEFSSKYQMYKGQSVIYEGTFEKYYPARFELWFKSSENGTEQKLTEKTYLIDGWDR
;
A
#
# COMPACT_ATOMS: atom_id res chain seq x y z
N MET A 1 26.05 50.64 7.87
CA MET A 1 24.70 50.16 8.24
C MET A 1 24.03 49.30 7.17
N LYS A 2 24.11 49.66 5.88
CA LYS A 2 23.44 48.93 4.77
C LYS A 2 23.93 47.48 4.54
N ILE A 3 25.22 47.20 4.71
CA ILE A 3 25.80 45.86 4.47
C ILE A 3 25.30 44.81 5.50
N ARG A 4 25.15 45.20 6.78
CA ARG A 4 24.63 44.30 7.82
C ARG A 4 23.16 43.94 7.61
N LEU A 5 22.37 44.87 7.07
CA LEU A 5 20.96 44.64 6.74
C LEU A 5 20.80 43.66 5.56
N ILE A 6 21.65 43.79 4.53
CA ILE A 6 21.64 42.88 3.37
C ILE A 6 22.05 41.46 3.78
N ALA A 7 23.06 41.31 4.64
CA ALA A 7 23.48 40.00 5.15
C ALA A 7 22.36 39.29 5.92
N LEU A 8 21.61 40.02 6.76
CA LEU A 8 20.47 39.46 7.50
C LEU A 8 19.32 39.03 6.59
N ILE A 9 19.05 39.78 5.51
CA ILE A 9 18.03 39.40 4.51
C ILE A 9 18.45 38.13 3.77
N ILE A 10 19.73 38.01 3.39
CA ILE A 10 20.25 36.81 2.70
C ILE A 10 20.18 35.60 3.63
N ILE A 11 20.56 35.74 4.90
CA ILE A 11 20.47 34.65 5.89
C ILE A 11 19.01 34.23 6.08
N GLY A 12 18.08 35.18 6.23
CA GLY A 12 16.65 34.89 6.34
C GLY A 12 16.10 34.18 5.09
N PHE A 13 16.51 34.60 3.90
CA PHE A 13 16.10 33.98 2.65
C PHE A 13 16.65 32.55 2.49
N LEU A 14 17.92 32.33 2.88
CA LEU A 14 18.52 30.99 2.91
C LEU A 14 17.86 30.09 3.95
N PHE A 15 17.42 30.64 5.08
CA PHE A 15 16.68 29.88 6.10
C PHE A 15 15.31 29.43 5.58
N ILE A 16 14.57 30.29 4.89
CA ILE A 16 13.28 29.96 4.27
C ILE A 16 13.44 28.92 3.14
N LEU A 17 14.51 29.04 2.34
CA LEU A 17 14.84 28.04 1.31
C LEU A 17 15.23 26.70 1.95
N GLY A 18 15.98 26.73 3.05
CA GLY A 18 16.33 25.57 3.84
C GLY A 18 15.09 24.87 4.36
N GLU A 19 14.16 25.59 5.00
CA GLU A 19 12.92 24.98 5.49
C GLU A 19 12.08 24.37 4.37
N ARG A 20 11.98 25.03 3.21
CA ARG A 20 11.25 24.46 2.06
C ARG A 20 11.92 23.22 1.47
N TYR A 21 13.24 23.13 1.57
CA TYR A 21 13.99 21.98 1.08
C TYR A 21 13.96 20.81 2.08
N TYR A 22 14.00 21.11 3.38
CA TYR A 22 14.03 20.09 4.44
C TYR A 22 12.64 19.64 4.90
N PHE A 23 11.62 20.50 4.87
CA PHE A 23 10.25 20.21 5.31
C PHE A 23 9.23 20.22 4.16
N GLY A 24 9.66 20.44 2.92
CA GLY A 24 8.78 20.31 1.77
C GLY A 24 8.59 18.83 1.40
N SER A 25 7.34 18.36 1.36
CA SER A 25 6.99 17.05 0.79
C SER A 25 7.66 16.87 -0.57
N SER A 26 8.29 15.71 -0.82
CA SER A 26 9.00 15.47 -2.07
C SER A 26 8.04 15.60 -3.26
N ALA A 27 8.57 15.95 -4.45
CA ALA A 27 7.74 16.04 -5.66
C ALA A 27 7.01 14.71 -5.97
N HIS A 28 7.57 13.59 -5.52
CA HIS A 28 6.98 12.27 -5.62
C HIS A 28 5.73 12.15 -4.73
N ASP A 29 5.82 12.54 -3.45
CA ASP A 29 4.68 12.45 -2.52
C ASP A 29 3.55 13.42 -2.90
N ARG A 30 3.92 14.61 -3.42
CA ARG A 30 2.95 15.61 -3.91
C ARG A 30 2.08 15.09 -5.05
N LYS A 31 2.54 14.09 -5.80
CA LYS A 31 1.74 13.48 -6.87
C LYS A 31 0.49 12.80 -6.31
N PHE A 32 0.62 12.10 -5.20
CA PHE A 32 -0.45 11.29 -4.61
C PHE A 32 -1.39 12.11 -3.72
N THR A 33 -0.93 13.25 -3.19
CA THR A 33 -1.75 14.13 -2.34
C THR A 33 -2.68 15.08 -3.09
N ASN A 34 -2.45 15.26 -4.40
CA ASN A 34 -3.25 16.15 -5.25
C ASN A 34 -4.16 15.39 -6.23
N ILE A 35 -4.37 14.09 -6.02
CA ILE A 35 -5.31 13.32 -6.83
C ILE A 35 -6.72 13.75 -6.43
N GLU A 36 -7.40 14.51 -7.30
CA GLU A 36 -8.82 14.82 -7.12
C GLU A 36 -9.63 13.54 -7.29
N LEU A 37 -10.35 13.16 -6.24
CA LEU A 37 -11.32 12.07 -6.30
C LEU A 37 -12.50 12.55 -7.15
N ALA A 38 -12.64 12.01 -8.36
CA ALA A 38 -13.85 12.23 -9.16
C ALA A 38 -15.08 11.80 -8.33
N GLU A 39 -16.02 12.71 -8.09
CA GLU A 39 -17.21 12.43 -7.30
C GLU A 39 -18.01 11.28 -7.94
N GLY A 40 -18.43 10.30 -7.12
CA GLY A 40 -19.42 9.29 -7.53
C GLY A 40 -18.93 7.85 -7.71
N HIS A 41 -17.66 7.51 -7.43
CA HIS A 41 -17.15 6.15 -7.65
C HIS A 41 -17.42 5.12 -6.52
N GLY A 42 -18.04 5.52 -5.40
CA GLY A 42 -18.44 4.57 -4.35
C GLY A 42 -17.30 3.83 -3.65
N PHE A 43 -16.05 4.32 -3.79
CA PHE A 43 -14.91 3.75 -3.09
C PHE A 43 -15.07 3.90 -1.58
N LYS A 44 -14.60 2.90 -0.84
CA LYS A 44 -14.56 2.90 0.62
C LYS A 44 -13.13 3.09 1.08
N ILE A 45 -12.95 3.80 2.19
CA ILE A 45 -11.66 3.82 2.89
C ILE A 45 -11.40 2.42 3.44
N ALA A 46 -10.15 1.97 3.41
CA ALA A 46 -9.77 0.71 4.05
C ALA A 46 -10.14 0.77 5.55
N PRO A 47 -10.71 -0.31 6.13
CA PRO A 47 -10.98 -0.33 7.56
C PRO A 47 -9.65 -0.20 8.31
N GLU A 48 -9.54 0.75 9.23
CA GLU A 48 -8.28 1.00 9.94
C GLU A 48 -7.93 -0.14 10.92
N HIS A 49 -8.94 -0.71 11.57
CA HIS A 49 -8.77 -1.81 12.51
C HIS A 49 -9.90 -2.84 12.39
N LEU A 50 -9.58 -4.08 12.73
CA LEU A 50 -10.57 -5.12 13.00
C LEU A 50 -10.77 -5.27 14.50
N THR A 51 -12.02 -5.46 14.91
CA THR A 51 -12.32 -5.98 16.26
C THR A 51 -11.84 -7.43 16.38
N ALA A 52 -11.60 -7.91 17.61
CA ALA A 52 -11.23 -9.31 17.85
C ALA A 52 -12.22 -10.29 17.19
N VAL A 53 -13.53 -10.00 17.29
CA VAL A 53 -14.59 -10.79 16.64
C VAL A 53 -14.44 -10.82 15.13
N GLN A 54 -14.09 -9.70 14.50
CA GLN A 54 -13.86 -9.65 13.05
C GLN A 54 -12.60 -10.42 12.65
N THR A 55 -11.52 -10.33 13.43
CA THR A 55 -10.31 -11.11 13.21
C THR A 55 -10.58 -12.61 13.31
N ASP A 56 -11.21 -13.07 14.39
CA ASP A 56 -11.62 -14.46 14.57
C ASP A 56 -12.53 -14.92 13.42
N SER A 57 -13.45 -14.04 13.00
CA SER A 57 -14.33 -14.29 11.87
C SER A 57 -13.55 -14.49 10.58
N LEU A 58 -12.48 -13.72 10.33
CA LEU A 58 -11.62 -13.89 9.15
C LEU A 58 -10.89 -15.23 9.19
N GLU A 59 -10.31 -15.60 10.32
CA GLU A 59 -9.58 -16.87 10.46
C GLU A 59 -10.48 -18.10 10.28
N ALA A 60 -11.75 -17.98 10.66
CA ALA A 60 -12.75 -19.02 10.49
C ALA A 60 -13.32 -19.15 9.06
N ILE A 61 -12.94 -18.26 8.12
CA ILE A 61 -13.51 -18.26 6.77
C ILE A 61 -13.06 -19.49 5.98
N GLN A 62 -14.04 -20.30 5.59
CA GLN A 62 -13.86 -21.31 4.56
C GLN A 62 -14.04 -20.66 3.18
N ALA A 63 -12.96 -20.09 2.66
CA ALA A 63 -12.98 -19.48 1.33
C ALA A 63 -13.20 -20.55 0.24
N ASN A 64 -13.95 -20.17 -0.79
CA ASN A 64 -14.22 -20.98 -1.97
C ASN A 64 -13.58 -20.41 -3.26
N ALA A 65 -12.93 -19.26 -3.14
CA ALA A 65 -12.22 -18.55 -4.20
C ALA A 65 -11.05 -17.76 -3.60
N SER A 66 -10.11 -17.36 -4.44
CA SER A 66 -9.01 -16.48 -4.01
C SER A 66 -9.57 -15.12 -3.60
N LYS A 67 -9.11 -14.62 -2.46
CA LYS A 67 -9.68 -13.44 -1.80
C LYS A 67 -8.56 -12.65 -1.12
N ILE A 68 -8.74 -11.32 -1.04
CA ILE A 68 -7.93 -10.46 -0.18
C ILE A 68 -8.79 -9.58 0.70
N GLU A 69 -8.34 -9.38 1.94
CA GLU A 69 -8.81 -8.34 2.84
C GLU A 69 -7.63 -7.47 3.26
N ILE A 70 -7.86 -6.16 3.26
CA ILE A 70 -6.86 -5.15 3.60
C ILE A 70 -7.41 -4.32 4.75
N VAL A 71 -6.58 -4.13 5.77
CA VAL A 71 -6.90 -3.40 7.00
C VAL A 71 -5.72 -2.51 7.34
N GLY A 72 -5.96 -1.29 7.80
CA GLY A 72 -4.91 -0.37 8.22
C GLY A 72 -5.02 0.99 7.58
N SER A 73 -3.98 1.78 7.77
CA SER A 73 -3.82 3.13 7.26
C SER A 73 -2.36 3.41 6.94
N GLY A 74 -2.09 4.56 6.32
CA GLY A 74 -0.76 5.11 6.16
C GLY A 74 -0.02 5.18 7.50
N TYR A 75 -0.71 5.51 8.60
CA TYR A 75 -0.12 5.63 9.94
C TYR A 75 0.27 4.29 10.58
N THR A 76 -0.53 3.24 10.39
CA THR A 76 -0.26 1.93 11.00
C THR A 76 0.46 0.96 10.07
N GLY A 77 0.55 1.30 8.79
CA GLY A 77 0.72 0.31 7.73
C GLY A 77 -0.55 -0.50 7.50
N TYR A 78 -0.48 -1.40 6.54
CA TYR A 78 -1.57 -2.25 6.08
C TYR A 78 -1.27 -3.73 6.35
N ASP A 79 -2.25 -4.40 6.93
CA ASP A 79 -2.33 -5.84 7.05
C ASP A 79 -3.09 -6.44 5.86
N PHE A 80 -2.55 -7.52 5.33
CA PHE A 80 -3.06 -8.25 4.18
C PHE A 80 -3.43 -9.67 4.58
N TYR A 81 -4.71 -10.01 4.46
CA TYR A 81 -5.21 -11.36 4.63
C TYR A 81 -5.52 -11.94 3.26
N MET A 82 -4.81 -13.01 2.89
CA MET A 82 -4.79 -13.56 1.54
C MET A 82 -5.29 -14.99 1.58
N TRP A 83 -6.37 -15.31 0.85
CA TRP A 83 -6.83 -16.68 0.70
C TRP A 83 -6.40 -17.20 -0.66
N HIS A 84 -5.68 -18.32 -0.66
CA HIS A 84 -5.25 -19.01 -1.87
C HIS A 84 -5.35 -20.53 -1.67
N LYS A 85 -5.67 -21.26 -2.74
CA LYS A 85 -5.65 -22.72 -2.75
C LYS A 85 -4.34 -23.17 -3.42
N PRO A 86 -3.34 -23.62 -2.64
CA PRO A 86 -2.04 -24.00 -3.19
C PRO A 86 -2.14 -25.33 -3.94
N THR A 87 -2.12 -25.28 -5.26
CA THR A 87 -2.12 -26.46 -6.15
C THR A 87 -0.77 -26.72 -6.82
N GLU A 88 0.16 -25.78 -6.73
CA GLU A 88 1.52 -25.86 -7.29
C GLU A 88 2.51 -25.10 -6.37
N LYS A 89 3.81 -25.34 -6.53
CA LYS A 89 4.86 -24.63 -5.76
C LYS A 89 5.07 -23.24 -6.34
N GLY A 90 5.31 -22.26 -5.49
CA GLY A 90 5.46 -20.88 -5.96
C GLY A 90 5.57 -19.84 -4.87
N GLU A 91 5.38 -18.59 -5.26
CA GLU A 91 5.40 -17.42 -4.39
C GLU A 91 4.03 -16.73 -4.47
N LEU A 92 3.43 -16.46 -3.32
CA LEU A 92 2.18 -15.70 -3.19
C LEU A 92 2.50 -14.34 -2.57
N TYR A 93 2.06 -13.24 -3.18
CA TYR A 93 2.37 -11.90 -2.68
C TYR A 93 1.40 -10.83 -3.22
N ILE A 94 1.49 -9.61 -2.68
CA ILE A 94 0.64 -8.48 -3.07
C ILE A 94 1.36 -7.52 -4.01
N LYS A 95 0.63 -7.02 -5.00
CA LYS A 95 0.96 -5.82 -5.79
C LYS A 95 -0.07 -4.74 -5.50
N ALA A 96 0.33 -3.48 -5.49
CA ALA A 96 -0.59 -2.35 -5.36
C ALA A 96 -0.30 -1.31 -6.44
N PHE A 97 -1.36 -0.70 -6.96
CA PHE A 97 -1.28 0.31 -8.00
C PHE A 97 -2.19 1.49 -7.68
N GLU A 98 -1.69 2.70 -7.87
CA GLU A 98 -2.53 3.89 -7.91
C GLU A 98 -3.42 3.80 -9.16
N LEU A 99 -4.73 4.02 -9.00
CA LEU A 99 -5.70 3.64 -10.04
C LEU A 99 -5.75 4.58 -11.25
N THR A 100 -5.42 5.85 -11.10
CA THR A 100 -5.55 6.84 -12.19
C THR A 100 -4.39 6.75 -13.18
N THR A 101 -3.19 6.52 -12.69
CA THR A 101 -1.95 6.44 -13.49
C THR A 101 -1.42 5.01 -13.64
N ASN A 102 -2.00 4.04 -12.91
CA ASN A 102 -1.54 2.66 -12.86
C ASN A 102 -0.06 2.54 -12.45
N GLU A 103 0.40 3.49 -11.62
CA GLU A 103 1.75 3.48 -11.06
C GLU A 103 1.84 2.43 -9.94
N ARG A 104 2.94 1.67 -9.93
CA ARG A 104 3.18 0.64 -8.92
C ARG A 104 3.59 1.30 -7.60
N LEU A 105 2.87 0.95 -6.53
CA LEU A 105 3.12 1.46 -5.19
C LEU A 105 4.05 0.52 -4.42
N SER A 106 5.06 1.09 -3.75
CA SER A 106 5.97 0.43 -2.82
C SER A 106 6.47 -0.92 -3.35
N SER A 107 6.95 -0.90 -4.60
CA SER A 107 7.00 -2.10 -5.46
C SER A 107 7.82 -3.24 -4.87
N GLU A 108 8.97 -2.92 -4.29
CA GLU A 108 9.90 -3.90 -3.71
C GLU A 108 9.40 -4.29 -2.32
N GLU A 109 9.21 -3.33 -1.43
CA GLU A 109 8.87 -3.56 -0.03
C GLU A 109 7.52 -4.24 0.16
N LEU A 110 6.50 -3.88 -0.63
CA LEU A 110 5.20 -4.54 -0.59
C LEU A 110 5.29 -5.99 -1.07
N THR A 111 6.05 -6.25 -2.13
CA THR A 111 6.22 -7.60 -2.67
C THR A 111 6.93 -8.48 -1.62
N GLU A 112 8.09 -8.04 -1.14
CA GLU A 112 8.92 -8.82 -0.23
C GLU A 112 8.24 -9.09 1.12
N ARG A 113 7.60 -8.08 1.72
CA ARG A 113 7.00 -8.20 3.05
C ARG A 113 5.68 -8.95 3.06
N THR A 114 5.03 -9.11 1.92
CA THR A 114 3.79 -9.89 1.79
C THR A 114 4.04 -11.27 1.16
N MET A 115 5.27 -11.59 0.81
CA MET A 115 5.61 -12.83 0.13
C MET A 115 5.52 -14.06 1.05
N HIS A 116 4.85 -15.09 0.55
CA HIS A 116 4.82 -16.42 1.13
C HIS A 116 5.31 -17.46 0.13
N SER A 117 6.30 -18.26 0.51
CA SER A 117 6.72 -19.42 -0.27
C SER A 117 5.74 -20.57 -0.08
N ILE A 118 5.14 -21.03 -1.17
CA ILE A 118 4.23 -22.17 -1.20
C ILE A 118 5.01 -23.43 -1.53
N VAL A 119 5.19 -24.29 -0.53
CA VAL A 119 5.88 -25.59 -0.67
C VAL A 119 4.98 -26.80 -0.40
N GLU A 120 3.83 -26.57 0.24
CA GLU A 120 2.83 -27.59 0.56
C GLU A 120 1.52 -27.33 -0.20
N PHE A 121 0.84 -28.39 -0.60
CA PHE A 121 -0.41 -28.33 -1.34
C PHE A 121 -1.62 -28.60 -0.45
N SER A 122 -2.75 -28.03 -0.80
CA SER A 122 -3.98 -28.17 -0.04
C SER A 122 -5.19 -28.31 -0.97
N SER A 123 -6.12 -29.20 -0.60
CA SER A 123 -7.41 -29.29 -1.27
C SER A 123 -8.34 -28.12 -0.95
N LYS A 124 -8.04 -27.37 0.11
CA LYS A 124 -8.78 -26.20 0.62
C LYS A 124 -7.99 -24.91 0.46
N TYR A 125 -8.71 -23.78 0.40
CA TYR A 125 -8.09 -22.46 0.52
C TYR A 125 -7.47 -22.29 1.91
N GLN A 126 -6.25 -21.79 1.94
CA GLN A 126 -5.51 -21.43 3.15
C GLN A 126 -5.39 -19.91 3.23
N MET A 127 -5.32 -19.39 4.45
CA MET A 127 -5.12 -17.98 4.72
C MET A 127 -3.65 -17.70 5.01
N TYR A 128 -3.10 -16.69 4.35
CA TYR A 128 -1.76 -16.15 4.55
C TYR A 128 -1.87 -14.71 5.03
N LYS A 129 -0.96 -14.28 5.90
CA LYS A 129 -0.93 -12.92 6.46
C LYS A 129 0.35 -12.22 6.06
N GLY A 130 0.25 -10.99 5.58
CA GLY A 130 1.40 -10.12 5.31
C GLY A 130 1.14 -8.74 5.91
N GLN A 131 2.20 -7.97 6.12
CA GLN A 131 2.10 -6.60 6.60
C GLN A 131 3.09 -5.74 5.84
N SER A 132 2.67 -4.58 5.36
CA SER A 132 3.59 -3.62 4.74
C SER A 132 3.09 -2.19 4.88
N VAL A 133 3.92 -1.25 4.47
CA VAL A 133 3.61 0.17 4.42
C VAL A 133 3.51 0.57 2.95
N ILE A 134 2.59 1.48 2.64
CA ILE A 134 2.57 2.18 1.35
C ILE A 134 3.26 3.52 1.56
N TYR A 135 4.41 3.71 0.94
CA TYR A 135 5.25 4.89 1.13
C TYR A 135 4.84 6.09 0.28
N GLU A 136 4.04 5.87 -0.75
CA GLU A 136 3.53 6.91 -1.62
C GLU A 136 2.32 7.61 -0.98
N GLY A 137 2.44 8.92 -0.74
CA GLY A 137 1.38 9.75 -0.19
C GLY A 137 1.74 10.35 1.18
N THR A 138 0.73 10.80 1.91
CA THR A 138 0.85 11.30 3.28
C THR A 138 -0.44 10.97 4.03
N PHE A 139 -0.42 11.05 5.35
CA PHE A 139 -1.56 10.70 6.19
C PHE A 139 -2.80 11.52 5.83
N GLU A 140 -3.97 10.87 5.87
CA GLU A 140 -5.29 11.47 5.63
C GLU A 140 -5.50 12.08 4.23
N LYS A 141 -4.53 11.95 3.31
CA LYS A 141 -4.66 12.32 1.90
C LYS A 141 -4.96 11.07 1.07
N TYR A 142 -6.23 10.72 1.07
CA TYR A 142 -6.72 9.52 0.42
C TYR A 142 -6.68 9.59 -1.10
N TYR A 143 -6.22 8.51 -1.72
CA TYR A 143 -6.26 8.28 -3.16
C TYR A 143 -6.70 6.85 -3.49
N PRO A 144 -7.23 6.58 -4.69
CA PRO A 144 -7.75 5.27 -5.03
C PRO A 144 -6.60 4.32 -5.41
N ALA A 145 -6.55 3.16 -4.77
CA ALA A 145 -5.55 2.13 -5.04
C ALA A 145 -6.20 0.76 -5.27
N ARG A 146 -5.63 0.00 -6.21
CA ARG A 146 -5.97 -1.40 -6.47
C ARG A 146 -4.88 -2.30 -5.92
N PHE A 147 -5.26 -3.14 -4.97
CA PHE A 147 -4.44 -4.23 -4.47
C PHE A 147 -4.76 -5.50 -5.26
N GLU A 148 -3.73 -6.21 -5.66
CA GLU A 148 -3.82 -7.42 -6.44
C GLU A 148 -3.06 -8.55 -5.74
N LEU A 149 -3.69 -9.72 -5.64
CA LEU A 149 -3.03 -10.94 -5.17
C LEU A 149 -2.42 -11.66 -6.36
N TRP A 150 -1.14 -11.95 -6.28
CA TRP A 150 -0.39 -12.60 -7.35
C TRP A 150 0.21 -13.91 -6.87
N PHE A 151 0.27 -14.86 -7.79
CA PHE A 151 0.99 -16.11 -7.61
C PHE A 151 2.00 -16.30 -8.74
N LYS A 152 3.23 -16.66 -8.38
CA LYS A 152 4.31 -16.97 -9.30
C LYS A 152 4.70 -18.44 -9.18
N SER A 153 4.50 -19.21 -10.24
CA SER A 153 4.86 -20.64 -10.26
C SER A 153 6.37 -20.83 -10.21
N SER A 154 6.84 -21.73 -9.36
CA SER A 154 8.25 -22.15 -9.33
C SER A 154 8.62 -23.06 -10.50
N GLU A 155 7.63 -23.69 -11.17
CA GLU A 155 7.90 -24.64 -12.26
C GLU A 155 8.30 -23.94 -13.57
N ASN A 156 7.63 -22.84 -13.89
CA ASN A 156 7.82 -22.13 -15.16
C ASN A 156 8.04 -20.61 -15.00
N GLY A 157 8.02 -20.09 -13.77
CA GLY A 157 8.20 -18.66 -13.49
C GLY A 157 7.01 -17.78 -13.88
N THR A 158 5.89 -18.35 -14.31
CA THR A 158 4.71 -17.60 -14.75
C THR A 158 4.06 -16.94 -13.55
N GLU A 159 3.80 -15.63 -13.70
CA GLU A 159 3.00 -14.86 -12.76
C GLU A 159 1.55 -14.75 -13.23
N GLN A 160 0.63 -15.02 -12.31
CA GLN A 160 -0.80 -14.87 -12.52
C GLN A 160 -1.44 -14.04 -11.41
N LYS A 161 -2.31 -13.11 -11.80
CA LYS A 161 -3.20 -12.41 -10.88
C LYS A 161 -4.34 -13.36 -10.48
N LEU A 162 -4.53 -13.53 -9.18
CA LEU A 162 -5.56 -14.38 -8.61
C LEU A 162 -6.86 -13.62 -8.33
N THR A 163 -6.75 -12.40 -7.79
CA THR A 163 -7.89 -11.54 -7.44
C THR A 163 -7.41 -10.11 -7.19
N GLU A 164 -8.34 -9.18 -7.03
CA GLU A 164 -8.05 -7.78 -6.72
C GLU A 164 -9.12 -7.14 -5.82
N LYS A 165 -8.74 -6.04 -5.17
CA LYS A 165 -9.62 -5.23 -4.35
C LYS A 165 -9.18 -3.78 -4.38
N THR A 166 -10.15 -2.87 -4.35
CA THR A 166 -9.91 -1.43 -4.41
C THR A 166 -10.35 -0.74 -3.14
N TYR A 167 -9.52 0.19 -2.66
CA TYR A 167 -9.81 1.05 -1.53
C TYR A 167 -9.33 2.48 -1.78
N LEU A 168 -9.90 3.42 -1.05
CA LEU A 168 -9.21 4.67 -0.75
C LEU A 168 -8.19 4.40 0.36
N ILE A 169 -6.94 4.77 0.10
CA ILE A 169 -5.82 4.60 1.02
C ILE A 169 -5.05 5.91 1.14
N ASP A 170 -4.36 6.09 2.26
CA ASP A 170 -3.33 7.09 2.44
C ASP A 170 -1.95 6.42 2.55
N GLY A 171 -0.91 7.25 2.41
CA GLY A 171 0.48 6.83 2.44
C GLY A 171 1.16 7.15 3.77
N TRP A 172 2.33 6.55 3.99
CA TRP A 172 3.17 6.86 5.12
C TRP A 172 3.88 8.20 4.95
N ASP A 173 3.66 9.11 5.89
CA ASP A 173 4.37 10.39 5.95
C ASP A 173 5.80 10.17 6.47
N ARG A 174 6.80 10.46 5.63
CA ARG A 174 8.23 10.27 5.95
C ARG A 174 8.88 11.56 6.46
#